data_AF-A0A3B9MK77-F1
#
_entry.id   AF-A0A3B9MK77-F1
#
_cell.length_a   1.000
_cell.length_b   1.000
_cell.length_c   1.000
_cell.angle_alpha   90.00
_cell.angle_beta   90.00
_cell.angle_gamma   90.00
#
_symmetry.space_group_name_H-M   'P 1'
#
loop_
_entity.id
_entity.type
_entity.pdbx_description
1 polymer ?
#
loop_
_entity_poly.entity_id
_entity_poly.type
_entity_poly.pdbx_seq_one_letter_code
_entity_poly.pdbx_strand_id
1 'polypeptide(L)'
;MNLVVTEPTSDVGTLRWETISDELREALTGKLAGLWGAEGDDEVFNALSGDKQQALILVVSRLRAKGLWHLIKSISNVYGEGGVGIQFNAWPIMESLLLRRKDFTRRFANHKNTSGGFYEKGRGDAVLHFLYVEETPRTWYVHFDLYSPVHSTGSAFNHLRHEFCGKIRPDWRMIRERLNT
;
A
#
# COMPACT_ATOMS: atom_id res chain seq x y z
N MET A 1 -22.07 32.93 -6.54
CA MET A 1 -20.60 32.74 -6.57
C MET A 1 -20.34 31.27 -6.84
N ASN A 2 -19.87 30.95 -8.05
CA ASN A 2 -19.55 29.59 -8.43
C ASN A 2 -18.24 29.17 -7.74
N LEU A 3 -18.31 28.14 -6.90
CA LEU A 3 -17.12 27.45 -6.41
C LEU A 3 -16.56 26.63 -7.58
N VAL A 4 -15.53 27.18 -8.23
CA VAL A 4 -14.68 26.39 -9.12
C VAL A 4 -13.90 25.44 -8.21
N VAL A 5 -14.38 24.21 -8.12
CA VAL A 5 -13.58 23.09 -7.61
C VAL A 5 -12.52 22.85 -8.66
N THR A 6 -11.32 23.40 -8.45
CA THR A 6 -10.14 22.98 -9.20
C THR A 6 -9.88 21.53 -8.84
N GLU A 7 -10.18 20.62 -9.78
CA GLU A 7 -9.68 19.25 -9.73
C GLU A 7 -8.15 19.29 -9.55
N PRO A 8 -7.57 18.42 -8.70
CA PRO A 8 -6.13 18.33 -8.61
C PRO A 8 -5.59 17.86 -9.96
N THR A 9 -4.92 18.76 -10.67
CA THR A 9 -4.29 18.48 -11.95
C THR A 9 -3.27 17.36 -11.80
N SER A 10 -3.61 16.24 -12.41
CA SER A 10 -2.91 14.96 -12.48
C SER A 10 -1.69 15.02 -13.40
N ASP A 11 -0.69 15.82 -13.05
CA ASP A 11 0.58 15.84 -13.81
C ASP A 11 1.77 15.55 -12.90
N VAL A 12 1.75 14.32 -12.36
CA VAL A 12 2.96 13.71 -11.80
C VAL A 12 3.63 13.03 -12.99
N GLY A 13 4.80 13.53 -13.38
CA GLY A 13 5.54 12.95 -14.49
C GLY A 13 5.70 11.45 -14.31
N THR A 14 5.28 10.70 -15.33
CA THR A 14 5.42 9.24 -15.38
C THR A 14 6.91 8.89 -15.43
N LEU A 15 7.35 8.04 -14.51
CA LEU A 15 8.70 7.49 -14.50
C LEU A 15 8.83 6.42 -15.58
N ARG A 16 10.06 6.25 -16.07
CA ARG A 16 10.43 5.13 -16.95
C ARG A 16 11.23 4.09 -16.16
N TRP A 17 11.05 2.81 -16.48
CA TRP A 17 11.78 1.70 -15.88
C TRP A 17 13.30 1.89 -15.93
N GLU A 18 13.83 2.42 -17.03
CA GLU A 18 15.26 2.69 -17.18
C GLU A 18 15.77 3.82 -16.26
N THR A 19 14.88 4.67 -15.77
CA THR A 19 15.21 5.87 -14.98
C THR A 19 15.08 5.67 -13.48
N ILE A 20 14.45 4.58 -13.02
CA ILE A 20 14.43 4.23 -11.60
C ILE A 20 15.75 3.60 -11.17
N SER A 21 16.04 3.62 -9.86
CA SER A 21 17.31 3.10 -9.33
C SER A 21 17.43 1.58 -9.53
N ASP A 22 18.67 1.09 -9.61
CA ASP A 22 18.96 -0.33 -9.74
C ASP A 22 18.36 -1.13 -8.57
N GLU A 23 18.42 -0.60 -7.35
CA GLU A 23 17.87 -1.27 -6.18
C GLU A 23 16.34 -1.39 -6.24
N LEU A 24 15.66 -0.45 -6.91
CA LEU A 24 14.22 -0.51 -7.10
C LEU A 24 13.86 -1.48 -8.22
N ARG A 25 14.60 -1.48 -9.35
CA ARG A 25 14.43 -2.48 -10.41
C ARG A 25 14.62 -3.90 -9.88
N GLU A 26 15.70 -4.13 -9.13
CA GLU A 26 15.96 -5.42 -8.49
C GLU A 26 14.80 -5.84 -7.59
N ALA A 27 14.28 -4.92 -6.77
CA ALA A 27 13.16 -5.21 -5.89
C ALA A 27 11.88 -5.58 -6.66
N LEU A 28 11.63 -4.96 -7.81
CA LEU A 28 10.42 -5.19 -8.62
C LEU A 28 10.54 -6.39 -9.57
N THR A 29 11.76 -6.90 -9.80
CA THR A 29 12.01 -7.98 -10.74
C THR A 29 11.23 -9.25 -10.35
N GLY A 30 10.48 -9.81 -11.29
CA GLY A 30 9.60 -10.96 -11.16
C GLY A 30 8.39 -10.74 -10.27
N LYS A 31 8.03 -9.48 -9.95
CA LYS A 31 6.89 -9.15 -9.07
C LYS A 31 5.72 -8.56 -9.81
N LEU A 32 5.95 -7.91 -10.95
CA LEU A 32 4.94 -7.22 -11.74
C LEU A 32 4.53 -8.01 -12.99
N ALA A 33 5.45 -8.79 -13.56
CA ALA A 33 5.19 -9.62 -14.74
C ALA A 33 3.91 -10.47 -14.60
N GLY A 34 3.12 -10.54 -15.67
CA GLY A 34 1.80 -11.17 -15.71
C GLY A 34 0.65 -10.25 -15.28
N LEU A 35 0.92 -9.09 -14.68
CA LEU A 35 -0.11 -8.10 -14.40
C LEU A 35 -0.70 -7.58 -15.72
N TRP A 36 -2.02 -7.71 -15.86
CA TRP A 36 -2.76 -7.33 -17.08
C TRP A 36 -2.26 -7.99 -18.38
N GLY A 37 -1.59 -9.15 -18.27
CA GLY A 37 -1.08 -9.90 -19.41
C GLY A 37 0.26 -9.42 -19.97
N ALA A 38 0.91 -8.44 -19.32
CA ALA A 38 2.25 -7.99 -19.71
C ALA A 38 3.31 -9.07 -19.43
N GLU A 39 4.32 -9.15 -20.29
CA GLU A 39 5.36 -10.18 -20.23
C GLU A 39 6.51 -9.81 -19.27
N GLY A 40 6.79 -8.51 -19.14
CA GLY A 40 7.91 -7.97 -18.35
C GLY A 40 7.48 -7.01 -17.24
N ASP A 41 8.31 -6.91 -16.18
CA ASP A 41 8.07 -5.95 -15.10
C ASP A 41 8.20 -4.50 -15.56
N ASP A 42 9.06 -4.25 -16.53
CA ASP A 42 9.31 -2.95 -17.16
C ASP A 42 8.11 -2.46 -17.95
N GLU A 43 7.48 -3.35 -18.73
CA GLU A 43 6.25 -3.08 -19.46
C GLU A 43 5.13 -2.64 -18.51
N VAL A 44 4.90 -3.43 -17.44
CA VAL A 44 3.90 -3.10 -16.42
C VAL A 44 4.20 -1.77 -15.76
N PHE A 45 5.44 -1.57 -15.30
CA PHE A 45 5.81 -0.36 -14.59
C PHE A 45 5.64 0.89 -15.46
N ASN A 46 6.05 0.83 -16.73
CA ASN A 46 5.91 1.92 -17.68
C ASN A 46 4.44 2.22 -18.05
N ALA A 47 3.56 1.22 -17.97
CA ALA A 47 2.13 1.37 -18.24
C ALA A 47 1.34 1.92 -17.03
N LEU A 48 1.90 1.86 -15.81
CA LEU A 48 1.26 2.47 -14.64
C LEU A 48 1.15 3.98 -14.80
N SER A 49 0.02 4.53 -14.38
CA SER A 49 -0.14 5.97 -14.19
C SER A 49 0.85 6.49 -13.14
N GLY A 50 1.26 7.76 -13.26
CA GLY A 50 2.26 8.36 -12.38
C GLY A 50 1.92 8.23 -10.89
N ASP A 51 0.65 8.36 -10.52
CA ASP A 51 0.20 8.15 -9.13
C ASP A 51 0.41 6.72 -8.63
N LYS A 52 0.13 5.71 -9.46
CA LYS A 52 0.34 4.29 -9.13
C LYS A 52 1.82 3.95 -9.02
N GLN A 53 2.65 4.55 -9.88
CA GLN A 53 4.11 4.40 -9.78
C GLN A 53 4.60 4.95 -8.43
N GLN A 54 4.20 6.16 -8.05
CA GLN A 54 4.59 6.74 -6.76
C GLN A 54 4.08 5.90 -5.58
N ALA A 55 2.82 5.45 -5.63
CA ALA A 55 2.25 4.60 -4.60
C ALA A 55 3.02 3.28 -4.45
N LEU A 56 3.33 2.62 -5.57
CA LEU A 56 4.11 1.38 -5.58
C LEU A 56 5.48 1.59 -4.95
N ILE A 57 6.18 2.67 -5.30
CA ILE A 57 7.50 3.00 -4.74
C ILE A 57 7.43 3.16 -3.21
N LEU A 58 6.43 3.88 -2.69
CA LEU A 58 6.26 4.05 -1.25
C LEU A 58 6.00 2.72 -0.53
N VAL A 59 5.14 1.87 -1.12
CA VAL A 59 4.82 0.54 -0.58
C VAL A 59 6.06 -0.36 -0.58
N VAL A 60 6.77 -0.45 -1.70
CA VAL A 60 8.01 -1.24 -1.83
C VAL A 60 9.03 -0.80 -0.80
N SER A 61 9.32 0.50 -0.74
CA SER A 61 10.29 1.08 0.20
C SER A 61 9.93 0.77 1.65
N ARG A 62 8.66 0.92 2.05
CA ARG A 62 8.24 0.62 3.43
C ARG A 62 8.32 -0.88 3.74
N LEU A 63 7.87 -1.73 2.84
CA LEU A 63 7.92 -3.18 3.01
C LEU A 63 9.36 -3.69 3.07
N ARG A 64 10.28 -3.12 2.28
CA ARG A 64 11.71 -3.42 2.35
C ARG A 64 12.30 -2.98 3.68
N ALA A 65 12.01 -1.75 4.13
CA ALA A 65 12.46 -1.27 5.45
C ALA A 65 11.93 -2.13 6.60
N LYS A 66 10.78 -2.78 6.42
CA LYS A 66 10.23 -3.75 7.38
C LYS A 66 10.75 -5.17 7.20
N GLY A 67 11.53 -5.46 6.17
CA GLY A 67 11.97 -6.82 5.86
C GLY A 67 10.80 -7.75 5.51
N LEU A 68 9.75 -7.24 4.86
CA LEU A 68 8.56 -8.01 4.45
C LEU A 68 8.45 -8.19 2.93
N TRP A 69 9.18 -7.39 2.14
CA TRP A 69 9.08 -7.42 0.68
C TRP A 69 9.34 -8.79 0.05
N HIS A 70 10.31 -9.55 0.59
CA HIS A 70 10.65 -10.89 0.10
C HIS A 70 9.51 -11.92 0.25
N LEU A 71 8.49 -11.63 1.08
CA LEU A 71 7.33 -12.48 1.28
C LEU A 71 6.30 -12.33 0.15
N ILE A 72 6.41 -11.28 -0.65
CA ILE A 72 5.56 -11.04 -1.81
C ILE A 72 6.05 -11.91 -2.97
N LYS A 73 5.17 -12.74 -3.54
CA LYS A 73 5.46 -13.52 -4.74
C LYS A 73 5.27 -12.68 -5.98
N SER A 74 4.06 -12.19 -6.18
CA SER A 74 3.65 -11.37 -7.32
C SER A 74 2.58 -10.38 -6.90
N ILE A 75 2.53 -9.25 -7.58
CA ILE A 75 1.51 -8.21 -7.45
C ILE A 75 0.40 -8.51 -8.45
N SER A 76 -0.85 -8.47 -7.99
CA SER A 76 -2.04 -8.62 -8.84
C SER A 76 -2.82 -7.33 -9.01
N ASN A 77 -2.50 -6.28 -8.26
CA ASN A 77 -3.02 -4.93 -8.50
C ASN A 77 -2.18 -3.86 -7.78
N VAL A 78 -2.16 -2.66 -8.34
CA VAL A 78 -1.56 -1.45 -7.74
C VAL A 78 -2.62 -0.36 -7.60
N TYR A 79 -2.77 0.15 -6.39
CA TYR A 79 -3.67 1.25 -6.06
C TYR A 79 -2.86 2.55 -5.91
N GLY A 80 -3.43 3.67 -6.36
CA GLY A 80 -2.76 4.97 -6.44
C GLY A 80 -3.49 6.07 -5.69
N GLU A 81 -3.94 7.11 -6.40
CA GLU A 81 -4.78 8.15 -5.81
C GLU A 81 -6.08 7.57 -5.24
N GLY A 82 -6.44 8.04 -4.04
CA GLY A 82 -7.57 7.51 -3.31
C GLY A 82 -7.35 6.11 -2.74
N GLY A 83 -6.12 5.74 -2.39
CA GLY A 83 -5.79 4.52 -1.68
C GLY A 83 -4.43 3.98 -2.10
N VAL A 84 -3.40 4.23 -1.28
CA VAL A 84 -2.01 3.86 -1.60
C VAL A 84 -1.73 2.44 -1.14
N GLY A 85 -1.59 1.50 -2.06
CA GLY A 85 -1.42 0.09 -1.70
C GLY A 85 -1.23 -0.86 -2.87
N ILE A 86 -1.16 -2.15 -2.58
CA ILE A 86 -1.10 -3.24 -3.55
C ILE A 86 -1.97 -4.43 -3.12
N GLN A 87 -2.46 -5.17 -4.11
CA GLN A 87 -2.96 -6.53 -3.95
C GLN A 87 -1.88 -7.50 -4.42
N PHE A 88 -1.67 -8.59 -3.70
CA PHE A 88 -0.56 -9.49 -3.98
C PHE A 88 -0.80 -10.93 -3.54
N ASN A 89 -0.04 -11.83 -4.17
CA ASN A 89 0.14 -13.20 -3.72
C ASN A 89 1.37 -13.26 -2.81
N ALA A 90 1.27 -13.96 -1.69
CA ALA A 90 2.35 -14.08 -0.73
C ALA A 90 2.87 -15.53 -0.64
N TRP A 91 4.07 -15.70 -0.09
CA TRP A 91 4.51 -17.02 0.38
C TRP A 91 3.64 -17.47 1.58
N PRO A 92 3.42 -18.79 1.75
CA PRO A 92 2.56 -19.32 2.82
C PRO A 92 2.95 -18.89 4.25
N ILE A 93 4.21 -18.50 4.46
CA ILE A 93 4.75 -18.09 5.77
C ILE A 93 4.34 -16.67 6.18
N MET A 94 3.72 -15.88 5.31
CA MET A 94 3.41 -14.46 5.57
C MET A 94 2.64 -14.24 6.88
N GLU A 95 1.55 -15.00 7.10
CA GLU A 95 0.72 -14.86 8.30
C GLU A 95 1.49 -15.22 9.57
N SER A 96 2.20 -16.35 9.57
CA SER A 96 2.92 -16.83 10.76
C SER A 96 4.08 -15.90 11.11
N LEU A 97 4.71 -15.27 10.10
CA LEU A 97 5.73 -14.26 10.30
C LEU A 97 5.12 -12.98 10.90
N LEU A 98 4.04 -12.44 10.32
CA LEU A 98 3.37 -11.24 10.86
C LEU A 98 2.85 -11.45 12.29
N LEU A 99 2.36 -12.64 12.62
CA LEU A 99 1.94 -13.01 13.98
C LEU A 99 3.05 -12.93 15.02
N ARG A 100 4.28 -13.30 14.65
CA ARG A 100 5.43 -13.34 15.57
C ARG A 100 6.10 -11.98 15.73
N ARG A 101 5.80 -11.04 14.85
CA ARG A 101 6.41 -9.71 14.85
C ARG A 101 5.82 -8.81 15.92
N LYS A 102 6.69 -8.26 16.78
CA LYS A 102 6.28 -7.34 17.86
C LYS A 102 5.70 -6.03 17.33
N ASP A 103 6.15 -5.58 16.15
CA ASP A 103 5.73 -4.34 15.49
C ASP A 103 4.39 -4.46 14.74
N PHE A 104 3.73 -5.63 14.78
CA PHE A 104 2.41 -5.85 14.18
C PHE A 104 1.34 -6.29 15.19
N THR A 105 0.06 -6.01 14.90
CA THR A 105 -1.09 -6.52 15.66
C THR A 105 -2.29 -6.79 14.78
N ARG A 106 -3.09 -7.80 15.15
CA ARG A 106 -4.41 -8.03 14.56
C ARG A 106 -5.51 -7.11 15.11
N ARG A 107 -5.25 -6.42 16.23
CA ARG A 107 -6.26 -5.58 16.88
C ARG A 107 -6.75 -4.52 15.90
N PHE A 108 -8.06 -4.40 15.78
CA PHE A 108 -8.75 -3.45 14.89
C PHE A 108 -8.46 -3.62 13.40
N ALA A 109 -7.67 -4.62 12.99
CA ALA A 109 -7.20 -4.79 11.61
C ALA A 109 -8.18 -5.53 10.70
N ASN A 110 -9.40 -5.80 11.14
CA ASN A 110 -10.38 -6.59 10.39
C ASN A 110 -11.45 -5.66 9.83
N HIS A 111 -11.75 -5.79 8.54
CA HIS A 111 -12.83 -5.09 7.85
C HIS A 111 -13.95 -6.04 7.45
N LYS A 112 -15.14 -5.48 7.19
CA LYS A 112 -16.25 -6.21 6.56
C LYS A 112 -15.76 -6.74 5.20
N ASN A 113 -15.88 -8.05 4.98
CA ASN A 113 -15.41 -8.79 3.79
C ASN A 113 -13.90 -9.14 3.76
N THR A 114 -13.22 -9.12 4.91
CA THR A 114 -11.86 -9.67 5.04
C THR A 114 -11.83 -10.74 6.12
N SER A 115 -11.02 -11.78 5.93
CA SER A 115 -10.87 -12.87 6.90
C SER A 115 -9.95 -12.49 8.06
N GLY A 116 -9.03 -11.56 7.84
CA GLY A 116 -8.23 -10.98 8.91
C GLY A 116 -7.25 -9.92 8.40
N GLY A 117 -6.53 -9.30 9.33
CA GLY A 117 -5.51 -8.32 9.01
C GLY A 117 -4.49 -8.07 10.10
N PHE A 118 -3.51 -7.21 9.78
CA PHE A 118 -2.48 -6.75 10.69
C PHE A 118 -2.16 -5.26 10.50
N TYR A 119 -2.08 -4.51 11.59
CA TYR A 119 -1.58 -3.14 11.61
C TYR A 119 -0.15 -3.05 12.09
N GLU A 120 0.60 -2.14 11.48
CA GLU A 120 1.85 -1.64 12.02
C GLU A 120 1.61 -0.79 13.30
N LYS A 121 2.31 -1.12 14.39
CA LYS A 121 2.22 -0.38 15.67
C LYS A 121 3.16 0.80 15.81
N GLY A 122 4.25 0.82 15.02
CA GLY A 122 5.40 1.68 15.26
C GLY A 122 5.21 3.15 14.88
N ARG A 123 4.04 3.54 14.36
CA ARG A 123 3.74 4.93 13.98
C ARG A 123 2.27 5.26 14.24
N GLY A 124 2.00 6.55 14.42
CA GLY A 124 0.65 7.10 14.45
C GLY A 124 0.08 7.37 13.06
N ASP A 125 0.92 7.69 12.09
CA ASP A 125 0.51 8.08 10.74
C ASP A 125 1.18 7.21 9.66
N ALA A 126 0.58 7.16 8.46
CA ALA A 126 1.06 6.41 7.30
C ALA A 126 1.47 4.97 7.67
N VAL A 127 0.55 4.25 8.32
CA VAL A 127 0.79 2.89 8.82
C VAL A 127 0.40 1.85 7.81
N LEU A 128 1.17 0.76 7.76
CA LEU A 128 0.79 -0.39 6.94
C LEU A 128 -0.40 -1.13 7.56
N HIS A 129 -1.44 -1.31 6.76
CA HIS A 129 -2.54 -2.20 7.04
C HIS A 129 -2.54 -3.37 6.06
N PHE A 130 -2.29 -4.57 6.58
CA PHE A 130 -2.44 -5.82 5.84
C PHE A 130 -3.83 -6.39 6.03
N LEU A 131 -4.42 -6.88 4.96
CA LEU A 131 -5.68 -7.61 4.94
C LEU A 131 -5.54 -8.88 4.11
N TYR A 132 -6.34 -9.89 4.40
CA TYR A 132 -6.43 -11.07 3.56
C TYR A 132 -7.83 -11.68 3.53
N VAL A 133 -8.10 -12.44 2.48
CA VAL A 133 -9.34 -13.22 2.28
C VAL A 133 -8.95 -14.71 2.21
N GLU A 134 -9.66 -15.57 2.92
CA GLU A 134 -9.45 -17.03 2.97
C GLU A 134 -9.86 -17.77 1.69
N GLU A 135 -9.30 -17.33 0.57
CA GLU A 135 -9.29 -18.05 -0.71
C GLU A 135 -8.07 -18.97 -0.79
N THR A 136 -8.06 -19.91 -1.75
CA THR A 136 -6.91 -20.77 -2.02
C THR A 136 -6.43 -20.56 -3.47
N PRO A 137 -5.23 -19.98 -3.68
CA PRO A 137 -4.34 -19.39 -2.67
C PRO A 137 -4.94 -18.12 -2.04
N ARG A 138 -4.45 -17.78 -0.84
CA ARG A 138 -4.91 -16.59 -0.11
C ARG A 138 -4.53 -15.31 -0.86
N THR A 139 -5.51 -14.45 -1.07
CA THR A 139 -5.32 -13.11 -1.61
C THR A 139 -4.98 -12.13 -0.48
N TRP A 140 -3.87 -11.39 -0.61
CA TRP A 140 -3.45 -10.37 0.34
C TRP A 140 -3.59 -8.96 -0.23
N TYR A 141 -3.82 -8.02 0.66
CA TYR A 141 -3.83 -6.60 0.40
C TYR A 141 -2.93 -5.92 1.42
N VAL A 142 -2.19 -4.92 0.99
CA VAL A 142 -1.51 -4.00 1.90
C VAL A 142 -1.69 -2.58 1.40
N HIS A 143 -2.07 -1.69 2.30
CA HIS A 143 -2.21 -0.28 2.00
C HIS A 143 -1.76 0.57 3.17
N PHE A 144 -1.58 1.86 2.90
CA PHE A 144 -1.32 2.84 3.94
C PHE A 144 -2.63 3.43 4.46
N ASP A 145 -2.79 3.36 5.77
CA ASP A 145 -3.75 4.19 6.49
C ASP A 145 -3.06 5.45 6.97
N LEU A 146 -3.72 6.59 6.72
CA LEU A 146 -3.18 7.88 7.13
C LEU A 146 -3.02 7.98 8.64
N TYR A 147 -3.95 7.38 9.40
CA TYR A 147 -3.95 7.36 10.86
C TYR A 147 -4.10 5.94 11.37
N SER A 148 -3.34 5.59 12.39
CA SER A 148 -3.33 4.26 12.99
C SER A 148 -4.42 4.13 14.06
N PRO A 149 -5.44 3.28 13.89
CA PRO A 149 -6.45 3.10 14.93
C PRO A 149 -5.90 2.42 16.19
N VAL A 150 -4.69 1.86 16.11
CA VAL A 150 -4.04 1.14 17.21
C VAL A 150 -3.05 1.99 18.00
N HIS A 151 -2.72 3.20 17.54
CA HIS A 151 -1.68 4.04 18.14
C HIS A 151 -2.21 4.90 19.31
N SER A 152 -3.41 5.49 19.18
CA SER A 152 -4.03 6.27 20.24
C SER A 152 -5.54 6.41 20.03
N THR A 153 -6.27 6.77 21.09
CA THR A 153 -7.72 7.07 21.00
C THR A 153 -8.02 8.23 20.05
N GLY A 154 -7.15 9.25 20.02
CA GLY A 154 -7.25 10.35 19.05
C GLY A 154 -7.00 9.89 17.60
N SER A 155 -6.06 8.98 17.40
CA SER A 155 -5.77 8.41 16.07
C SER A 155 -6.89 7.48 15.58
N ALA A 156 -7.50 6.70 16.48
CA ALA A 156 -8.70 5.90 16.20
C ALA A 156 -9.91 6.78 15.85
N PHE A 157 -10.09 7.90 16.55
CA PHE A 157 -11.13 8.88 16.22
C PHE A 157 -10.89 9.54 14.86
N ASN A 158 -9.64 9.87 14.52
CA ASN A 158 -9.29 10.42 13.21
C ASN A 158 -9.45 9.39 12.08
N HIS A 159 -9.08 8.13 12.32
CA HIS A 159 -9.30 7.02 11.39
C HIS A 159 -10.79 6.84 11.10
N LEU A 160 -11.62 6.74 12.15
CA LEU A 160 -13.08 6.69 12.04
C LEU A 160 -13.65 7.94 11.37
N ARG A 161 -13.23 9.14 11.75
CA ARG A 161 -13.72 10.40 11.15
C ARG A 161 -13.36 10.48 9.66
N HIS A 162 -12.18 10.01 9.26
CA HIS A 162 -11.76 9.96 7.86
C HIS A 162 -12.56 8.91 7.06
N GLU A 163 -12.77 7.72 7.61
CA GLU A 163 -13.56 6.67 6.97
C GLU A 163 -15.07 7.03 6.90
N PHE A 164 -15.64 7.62 7.95
CA PHE A 164 -17.09 7.82 8.10
C PHE A 164 -17.61 9.19 7.66
N CYS A 165 -16.83 10.27 7.83
CA CYS A 165 -17.26 11.63 7.46
C CYS A 165 -16.57 12.18 6.20
N GLY A 166 -15.44 11.61 5.78
CA GLY A 166 -14.57 12.25 4.80
C GLY A 166 -14.80 11.86 3.34
N LYS A 167 -15.01 10.58 3.01
CA LYS A 167 -14.72 10.05 1.65
C LYS A 167 -13.30 10.40 1.14
N ILE A 168 -12.42 10.96 1.98
CA ILE A 168 -11.05 11.35 1.65
C ILE A 168 -10.19 10.12 1.90
N ARG A 169 -9.88 9.40 0.82
CA ARG A 169 -8.88 8.35 0.84
C ARG A 169 -7.51 9.01 0.62
N PRO A 170 -6.50 8.73 1.47
CA PRO A 170 -5.23 9.43 1.42
C PRO A 170 -4.54 9.17 0.07
N ASP A 171 -3.99 10.24 -0.52
CA ASP A 171 -3.15 10.14 -1.71
C ASP A 171 -1.68 9.86 -1.33
N TRP A 172 -0.88 9.50 -2.33
CA TRP A 172 0.53 9.18 -2.13
C TRP A 172 1.37 10.38 -1.66
N ARG A 173 0.94 11.63 -1.91
CA ARG A 173 1.65 12.84 -1.47
C ARG A 173 1.53 12.98 0.04
N MET A 174 0.31 12.83 0.57
CA MET A 174 0.03 12.84 2.00
C MET A 174 0.79 11.72 2.72
N ILE A 175 0.77 10.50 2.16
CA ILE A 175 1.52 9.37 2.73
C ILE A 175 3.03 9.65 2.73
N ARG A 176 3.58 10.15 1.62
CA ARG A 176 5.01 10.49 1.52
C ARG A 176 5.43 11.53 2.55
N GLU A 177 4.64 12.59 2.73
CA GLU A 177 4.91 13.62 3.73
C GLU A 177 5.00 13.03 5.14
N ARG A 178 4.01 12.20 5.51
CA ARG A 178 3.94 11.54 6.84
C ARG A 178 5.00 10.46 7.05
N LEU A 179 5.50 9.84 5.98
CA LEU A 179 6.59 8.87 6.09
C LEU A 179 7.95 9.51 6.40
N ASN A 180 8.14 10.76 5.97
CA ASN A 180 9.35 11.56 6.15
C ASN A 180 9.38 12.32 7.49
N THR A 181 8.30 12.22 8.28
CA THR A 181 8.21 12.76 9.64
C THR A 181 8.53 11.67 10.67
#